data_AF-A0A8T0AVJ0-F1
#
_entry.id   AF-A0A8T0AVJ0-F1
#
_cell.length_a   1.000
_cell.length_b   1.000
_cell.length_c   1.000
_cell.angle_alpha   90.00
_cell.angle_beta   90.00
_cell.angle_gamma   90.00
#
_symmetry.space_group_name_H-M   'P 1'
#
loop_
_entity.id
_entity.type
_entity.pdbx_description
1 polymer ?
#
loop_
_entity_poly.entity_id
_entity_poly.type
_entity_poly.pdbx_seq_one_letter_code
_entity_poly.pdbx_strand_id
1 'polypeptide(L)'
;VIRSVCVTVSVLYGQYVIRSVCVTVSVLSGQCVIRSVCYTVSVCYAQCVLQSVCYTLSVCYGQCVLRSVCVTGSVCYTQCVIQSVCVTLSVCYSQCVIRSVCVTVSVCYGQCVLRSVCYIVSVCYAQCVLRSVCYTVSVCYTQCVLQSVCDTVSVCYGQCLLHSVCVMLSVRTSGSV
;
A
#
# COMPACT_ATOMS: atom_id res chain seq x y z
N VAL A 1 6.37 19.38 18.73
CA VAL A 1 6.43 17.96 19.16
C VAL A 1 5.32 17.72 20.17
N ILE A 2 4.45 16.75 19.94
CA ILE A 2 3.38 16.41 20.89
C ILE A 2 3.84 15.21 21.72
N ARG A 3 3.78 15.34 23.06
CA ARG A 3 4.21 14.32 24.03
C ARG A 3 3.07 13.81 24.93
N SER A 4 1.85 14.32 24.77
CA SER A 4 0.64 13.92 25.51
C SER A 4 -0.45 13.43 24.54
N VAL A 5 -1.52 12.82 25.05
CA VAL A 5 -2.68 12.49 24.19
C VAL A 5 -3.18 13.78 23.54
N CYS A 6 -3.35 13.77 22.22
CA CYS A 6 -3.86 14.93 21.50
C CYS A 6 -5.06 14.59 20.62
N VAL A 7 -5.99 15.54 20.56
CA VAL A 7 -7.04 15.61 19.55
C VAL A 7 -6.77 16.87 18.74
N THR A 8 -6.62 16.73 17.42
CA THR A 8 -6.39 17.86 16.52
C THR A 8 -7.42 17.82 15.40
N VAL A 9 -7.97 18.98 15.06
CA VAL A 9 -8.97 19.14 14.00
C VAL A 9 -8.49 20.27 13.10
N SER A 10 -8.51 20.05 11.78
CA SER A 10 -8.22 21.07 10.76
C SER A 10 -6.91 21.82 10.97
N VAL A 11 -5.77 21.13 10.76
CA VAL A 11 -4.46 21.75 11.03
C VAL A 11 -3.52 21.74 9.83
N LEU A 12 -2.92 22.90 9.59
CA LEU A 12 -1.84 23.15 8.64
C LEU A 12 -0.53 23.27 9.39
N TYR A 13 0.35 22.29 9.21
CA TYR A 13 1.70 22.31 9.81
C TYR A 13 2.78 22.18 8.75
N GLY A 14 3.81 23.02 8.83
CA GLY A 14 5.02 22.82 8.01
C GLY A 14 5.75 21.53 8.40
N GLN A 15 6.03 21.37 9.70
CA GLN A 15 6.63 20.16 10.28
C GLN A 15 5.95 19.81 11.59
N TYR A 16 5.68 18.52 11.84
CA TYR A 16 5.22 18.09 13.15
C TYR A 16 5.70 16.67 13.51
N VAL A 17 5.85 16.44 14.81
CA VAL A 17 6.30 15.15 15.37
C VAL A 17 5.35 14.73 16.48
N ILE A 18 4.81 13.52 16.38
CA ILE A 18 3.94 12.91 17.38
C ILE A 18 4.66 11.72 18.02
N ARG A 19 4.73 11.73 19.36
CA ARG A 19 5.32 10.65 20.16
C ARG A 19 4.32 10.04 21.16
N SER A 20 3.04 10.33 21.00
CA SER A 20 1.95 9.96 21.91
C SER A 20 0.70 9.58 21.12
N VAL A 21 -0.31 9.03 21.79
CA VAL A 21 -1.58 8.67 21.12
C VAL A 21 -2.25 9.92 20.58
N CYS A 22 -2.63 9.90 19.31
CA CYS A 22 -3.26 11.05 18.65
C CYS A 22 -4.51 10.66 17.87
N VAL A 23 -5.52 11.52 17.96
CA VAL A 23 -6.67 11.53 17.06
C VAL A 23 -6.58 12.79 16.22
N THR A 24 -6.56 12.63 14.91
CA THR A 24 -6.43 13.75 13.98
C THR A 24 -7.55 13.71 12.96
N VAL A 25 -8.19 14.85 12.74
CA VAL A 25 -9.19 15.05 11.68
C VAL A 25 -8.67 16.15 10.78
N SER A 26 -8.63 15.88 9.47
CA SER A 26 -8.28 16.85 8.42
C SER A 26 -6.94 17.57 8.66
N VAL A 27 -5.83 16.88 8.36
CA VAL A 27 -4.49 17.48 8.45
C VAL A 27 -3.89 17.67 7.06
N LEU A 28 -3.25 18.82 6.85
CA LEU A 28 -2.42 19.05 5.67
C LEU A 28 -1.04 19.47 6.15
N SER A 29 -0.02 18.72 5.74
CA SER A 29 1.30 18.95 6.32
C SER A 29 2.44 18.61 5.38
N GLY A 30 3.48 19.43 5.48
CA GLY A 30 4.70 19.27 4.69
C GLY A 30 5.44 18.02 5.12
N GLN A 31 5.92 17.98 6.36
CA GLN A 31 6.66 16.84 6.88
C GLN A 31 6.09 16.33 8.20
N CYS A 32 5.99 15.01 8.33
CA CYS A 32 5.58 14.38 9.58
C CYS A 32 6.42 13.19 10.01
N VAL A 33 6.58 13.06 11.33
CA VAL A 33 7.13 11.86 11.96
C VAL A 33 6.20 11.41 13.06
N ILE A 34 5.62 10.22 12.90
CA ILE A 34 4.69 9.63 13.87
C ILE A 34 5.34 8.37 14.46
N ARG A 35 5.54 8.37 15.78
CA ARG A 35 6.17 7.27 16.54
C ARG A 35 5.26 6.79 17.68
N SER A 36 3.99 6.58 17.38
CA SER A 36 2.95 6.27 18.37
C SER A 36 1.64 5.88 17.69
N VAL A 37 0.67 5.38 18.46
CA VAL A 37 -0.65 5.03 17.91
C VAL A 37 -1.36 6.27 17.38
N CYS A 38 -1.89 6.20 16.17
CA CYS A 38 -2.61 7.30 15.55
C CYS A 38 -3.93 6.84 14.91
N TYR A 39 -4.97 7.64 15.16
CA TYR A 39 -6.27 7.53 14.50
C TYR A 39 -6.45 8.77 13.64
N THR A 40 -6.64 8.58 12.34
CA THR A 40 -6.68 9.71 11.40
C THR A 40 -7.87 9.61 10.45
N VAL A 41 -8.54 10.74 10.28
CA VAL A 41 -9.65 10.90 9.33
C VAL A 41 -9.26 11.98 8.33
N SER A 42 -9.05 11.59 7.07
CA SER A 42 -8.62 12.46 5.96
C SER A 42 -7.31 13.20 6.21
N VAL A 43 -6.23 12.75 5.57
CA VAL A 43 -4.94 13.43 5.72
C VAL A 43 -4.17 13.54 4.41
N CYS A 44 -3.47 14.66 4.24
CA CYS A 44 -2.53 14.85 3.15
C CYS A 44 -1.15 15.19 3.70
N TYR A 45 -0.19 14.30 3.46
CA TYR A 45 1.20 14.47 3.84
C TYR A 45 2.08 14.55 2.60
N ALA A 46 2.87 15.62 2.47
CA ALA A 46 3.85 15.66 1.38
C ALA A 46 5.00 14.67 1.65
N GLN A 47 5.53 14.64 2.88
CA GLN A 47 6.53 13.69 3.33
C GLN A 47 6.22 13.14 4.72
N CYS A 48 6.39 11.85 4.92
CA CYS A 48 5.96 11.20 6.14
C CYS A 48 6.78 9.95 6.49
N VAL A 49 7.11 9.83 7.78
CA VAL A 49 7.71 8.63 8.35
C VAL A 49 6.81 8.11 9.47
N LEU A 50 6.28 6.90 9.26
CA LEU A 50 5.38 6.21 10.19
C LEU A 50 6.10 5.02 10.79
N GLN A 51 6.31 5.07 12.11
CA GLN A 51 6.86 3.98 12.93
C GLN A 51 5.91 3.72 14.09
N SER A 52 4.73 3.19 13.76
CA SER A 52 3.58 3.20 14.65
C SER A 52 2.58 2.07 14.40
N VAL A 53 1.49 2.07 15.15
CA VAL A 53 0.24 1.45 14.73
C VAL A 53 -0.67 2.58 14.23
N CYS A 54 -1.25 2.45 13.05
CA CYS A 54 -2.09 3.50 12.47
C CYS A 54 -3.41 2.96 11.94
N TYR A 55 -4.47 3.70 12.25
CA TYR A 55 -5.82 3.49 11.76
C TYR A 55 -6.23 4.72 10.96
N THR A 56 -6.46 4.56 9.67
CA THR A 56 -6.67 5.71 8.78
C THR A 56 -7.84 5.48 7.83
N LEU A 57 -8.81 6.39 7.77
CA LEU A 57 -9.93 6.24 6.82
C LEU A 57 -9.55 6.60 5.39
N SER A 58 -8.91 7.76 5.21
CA SER A 58 -8.47 8.26 3.90
C SER A 58 -7.17 9.02 4.07
N VAL A 59 -6.15 8.67 3.28
CA VAL A 59 -4.87 9.38 3.32
C VAL A 59 -4.27 9.49 1.94
N CYS A 60 -3.77 10.68 1.61
CA CYS A 60 -2.84 10.87 0.49
C CYS A 60 -1.45 11.19 1.03
N TYR A 61 -0.49 10.43 0.55
CA TYR A 61 0.91 10.56 0.84
C TYR A 61 1.66 10.86 -0.46
N GLY A 62 2.44 11.94 -0.47
CA GLY A 62 3.45 12.15 -1.50
C GLY A 62 4.54 11.09 -1.34
N GLN A 63 5.51 11.35 -0.47
CA GLN A 63 6.54 10.40 -0.12
C GLN A 63 6.30 9.82 1.27
N CYS A 64 6.25 8.49 1.37
CA CYS A 64 6.12 7.82 2.66
C CYS A 64 7.14 6.71 2.90
N VAL A 65 7.50 6.55 4.17
CA VAL A 65 8.15 5.35 4.69
C VAL A 65 7.28 4.80 5.82
N LEU A 66 6.68 3.63 5.58
CA LEU A 66 5.90 2.90 6.57
C LEU A 66 6.72 1.74 7.15
N ARG A 67 6.90 1.77 8.48
CA ARG A 67 7.45 0.68 9.29
C ARG A 67 6.50 0.43 10.46
N SER A 68 5.28 0.04 10.13
CA SER A 68 4.13 0.20 11.02
C SER A 68 3.01 -0.76 10.69
N VAL A 69 2.34 -1.33 11.69
CA VAL A 69 1.09 -2.04 11.44
C VAL A 69 0.02 -1.02 11.05
N CYS A 70 -0.60 -1.18 9.89
CA CYS A 70 -1.59 -0.22 9.38
C CYS A 70 -2.89 -0.88 8.97
N VAL A 71 -4.00 -0.25 9.37
CA VAL A 71 -5.35 -0.56 8.90
C VAL A 71 -5.89 0.69 8.22
N THR A 72 -6.15 0.58 6.92
CA THR A 72 -6.50 1.75 6.12
C THR A 72 -7.74 1.51 5.27
N GLY A 73 -8.67 2.47 5.25
CA GLY A 73 -9.79 2.45 4.31
C GLY A 73 -9.31 2.68 2.88
N SER A 74 -8.97 3.92 2.56
CA SER A 74 -8.50 4.33 1.24
C SER A 74 -7.14 5.03 1.34
N VAL A 75 -6.21 4.68 0.46
CA VAL A 75 -4.90 5.34 0.45
C VAL A 75 -4.38 5.62 -0.96
N CYS A 76 -3.82 6.81 -1.12
CA CYS A 76 -3.10 7.29 -2.30
C CYS A 76 -1.64 7.48 -1.92
N TYR A 77 -0.73 6.74 -2.53
CA TYR A 77 0.70 6.94 -2.37
C TYR A 77 1.34 7.28 -3.71
N THR A 78 2.04 8.41 -3.81
CA THR A 78 2.81 8.68 -5.02
C THR A 78 4.12 7.88 -5.00
N GLN A 79 4.86 7.96 -3.90
CA GLN A 79 6.07 7.19 -3.66
C GLN A 79 6.05 6.59 -2.25
N CYS A 80 6.21 5.27 -2.15
CA CYS A 80 6.24 4.62 -0.85
C CYS A 80 7.26 3.50 -0.72
N VAL A 81 7.79 3.37 0.49
CA VAL A 81 8.50 2.17 0.95
C VAL A 81 7.75 1.61 2.15
N ILE A 82 7.25 0.39 1.99
CA ILE A 82 6.44 -0.27 3.02
C ILE A 82 7.19 -1.50 3.53
N GLN A 83 7.48 -1.50 4.83
CA GLN A 83 8.09 -2.59 5.57
C GLN A 83 7.21 -2.93 6.76
N SER A 84 6.07 -3.58 6.52
CA SER A 84 5.06 -3.70 7.56
C SER A 84 4.07 -4.86 7.40
N VAL A 85 3.05 -4.88 8.26
CA VAL A 85 1.84 -5.65 8.07
C VAL A 85 0.71 -4.66 7.79
N CYS A 86 0.00 -4.83 6.68
CA CYS A 86 -1.04 -3.89 6.26
C CYS A 86 -2.35 -4.58 5.89
N VAL A 87 -3.46 -3.99 6.32
CA VAL A 87 -4.81 -4.35 5.91
C VAL A 87 -5.45 -3.14 5.27
N THR A 88 -5.81 -3.23 3.99
CA THR A 88 -6.28 -2.06 3.24
C THR A 88 -7.49 -2.38 2.36
N LEU A 89 -8.55 -1.56 2.40
CA LEU A 89 -9.69 -1.78 1.49
C LEU A 89 -9.35 -1.34 0.05
N SER A 90 -8.89 -0.11 -0.13
CA SER A 90 -8.49 0.41 -1.44
C SER A 90 -7.17 1.14 -1.37
N VAL A 91 -6.27 0.82 -2.31
CA VAL A 91 -4.99 1.52 -2.41
C VAL A 91 -4.58 1.80 -3.85
N CYS A 92 -4.07 3.00 -4.06
CA CYS A 92 -3.46 3.43 -5.31
C CYS A 92 -1.99 3.77 -5.03
N TYR A 93 -1.08 3.07 -5.71
CA TYR A 93 0.34 3.32 -5.65
C TYR A 93 0.85 3.69 -7.04
N SER A 94 1.45 4.88 -7.22
CA SER A 94 2.17 5.12 -8.48
C SER A 94 3.54 4.46 -8.50
N GLN A 95 4.33 4.60 -7.44
CA GLN A 95 5.63 3.94 -7.29
C GLN A 95 5.76 3.37 -5.88
N CYS A 96 5.97 2.05 -5.77
CA CYS A 96 6.12 1.42 -4.48
C CYS A 96 7.17 0.31 -4.42
N VAL A 97 7.78 0.19 -3.24
CA VAL A 97 8.57 -0.97 -2.84
C VAL A 97 7.95 -1.55 -1.58
N ILE A 98 7.43 -2.77 -1.68
CA ILE A 98 6.70 -3.42 -0.60
C ILE A 98 7.46 -4.67 -0.16
N ARG A 99 7.84 -4.69 1.12
CA ARG A 99 8.43 -5.83 1.82
C ARG A 99 7.60 -6.12 3.07
N SER A 100 6.45 -6.75 2.86
CA SER A 100 5.38 -6.73 3.85
C SER A 100 4.55 -8.02 3.83
N VAL A 101 3.69 -8.18 4.82
CA VAL A 101 2.53 -9.06 4.70
C VAL A 101 1.33 -8.17 4.47
N CYS A 102 0.57 -8.39 3.40
CA CYS A 102 -0.55 -7.52 3.05
C CYS A 102 -1.85 -8.28 2.77
N VAL A 103 -2.95 -7.74 3.28
CA VAL A 103 -4.31 -8.18 2.96
C VAL A 103 -5.04 -6.98 2.35
N THR A 104 -5.43 -7.10 1.09
CA THR A 104 -5.98 -5.97 0.35
C THR A 104 -7.20 -6.36 -0.47
N VAL A 105 -8.25 -5.53 -0.48
CA VAL A 105 -9.45 -5.83 -1.30
C VAL A 105 -9.23 -5.34 -2.74
N SER A 106 -8.84 -4.09 -2.91
CA SER A 106 -8.59 -3.49 -4.22
C SER A 106 -7.28 -2.73 -4.23
N VAL A 107 -6.43 -3.02 -5.22
CA VAL A 107 -5.17 -2.29 -5.36
C VAL A 107 -4.86 -1.97 -6.82
N CYS A 108 -4.41 -0.75 -7.06
CA CYS A 108 -3.86 -0.32 -8.33
C CYS A 108 -2.40 0.06 -8.13
N TYR A 109 -1.51 -0.61 -8.86
CA TYR A 109 -0.08 -0.34 -8.88
C TYR A 109 0.33 0.17 -10.26
N GLY A 110 0.93 1.36 -10.31
CA GLY A 110 1.62 1.86 -11.49
C GLY A 110 2.93 1.10 -11.70
N GLN A 111 3.93 1.38 -10.88
CA GLN A 111 5.20 0.68 -10.84
C GLN A 111 5.42 0.11 -9.43
N CYS A 112 5.62 -1.21 -9.34
CA CYS A 112 5.83 -1.84 -8.04
C CYS A 112 6.90 -2.93 -8.05
N VAL A 113 7.63 -3.01 -6.93
CA VAL A 113 8.45 -4.17 -6.56
C VAL A 113 7.87 -4.77 -5.29
N LEU A 114 7.35 -6.00 -5.39
CA LEU A 114 6.73 -6.71 -4.29
C LEU A 114 7.59 -7.91 -3.88
N ARG A 115 7.96 -7.93 -2.60
CA ARG A 115 8.63 -9.04 -1.91
C ARG A 115 7.86 -9.35 -0.62
N SER A 116 6.76 -10.07 -0.77
CA SER A 116 5.73 -10.15 0.26
C SER A 116 5.01 -11.49 0.26
N VAL A 117 4.24 -11.70 1.34
CA VAL A 117 3.11 -12.64 1.32
C VAL A 117 1.85 -11.79 1.21
N CYS A 118 1.03 -12.05 0.20
CA CYS A 118 -0.13 -11.20 -0.09
C CYS A 118 -1.42 -11.98 -0.36
N TYR A 119 -2.51 -11.48 0.19
CA TYR A 119 -3.87 -11.92 -0.08
C TYR A 119 -4.64 -10.76 -0.71
N ILE A 120 -5.06 -10.90 -1.96
CA ILE A 120 -5.65 -9.79 -2.72
C ILE A 120 -6.93 -10.21 -3.45
N VAL A 121 -8.03 -9.49 -3.26
CA VAL A 121 -9.27 -9.80 -4.00
C VAL A 121 -9.16 -9.31 -5.45
N SER A 122 -8.76 -8.06 -5.65
CA SER A 122 -8.62 -7.47 -6.97
C SER A 122 -7.35 -6.62 -7.05
N VAL A 123 -6.57 -6.82 -8.11
CA VAL A 123 -5.37 -6.02 -8.34
C VAL A 123 -5.09 -5.75 -9.80
N CYS A 124 -4.71 -4.52 -10.07
CA CYS A 124 -4.25 -4.07 -11.38
C CYS A 124 -2.80 -3.63 -11.27
N TYR A 125 -1.93 -4.30 -12.01
CA TYR A 125 -0.51 -3.96 -12.12
C TYR A 125 -0.22 -3.45 -13.53
N ALA A 126 0.20 -2.20 -13.65
CA ALA A 126 0.76 -1.73 -14.92
C ALA A 126 2.14 -2.36 -15.12
N GLN A 127 3.13 -2.01 -14.30
CA GLN A 127 4.47 -2.59 -14.32
C GLN A 127 4.83 -3.18 -12.95
N CYS A 128 5.13 -4.48 -12.90
CA CYS A 128 5.45 -5.12 -11.63
C CYS A 128 6.57 -6.16 -11.71
N VAL A 129 7.39 -6.20 -10.66
CA VAL A 129 8.28 -7.32 -10.35
C VAL A 129 7.80 -7.95 -9.05
N LEU A 130 7.36 -9.21 -9.13
CA LEU A 130 6.77 -9.96 -8.03
C LEU A 130 7.70 -11.12 -7.64
N ARG A 131 8.14 -11.09 -6.39
CA ARG A 131 8.93 -12.13 -5.73
C ARG A 131 8.27 -12.51 -4.42
N SER A 132 7.14 -13.19 -4.53
CA SER A 132 6.16 -13.31 -3.45
C SER A 132 5.47 -14.66 -3.42
N VAL A 133 4.76 -14.91 -2.32
CA VAL A 133 3.67 -15.89 -2.29
C VAL A 133 2.38 -15.10 -2.35
N CYS A 134 1.56 -15.32 -3.37
CA CYS A 134 0.35 -14.54 -3.60
C CYS A 134 -0.89 -15.43 -3.80
N TYR A 135 -1.94 -15.12 -3.04
CA TYR A 135 -3.29 -15.63 -3.30
C TYR A 135 -4.16 -14.49 -3.81
N THR A 136 -4.71 -14.64 -5.01
CA THR A 136 -5.48 -13.56 -5.64
C THR A 136 -6.74 -14.04 -6.35
N VAL A 137 -7.89 -13.37 -6.12
CA VAL A 137 -9.13 -13.74 -6.83
C VAL A 137 -9.11 -13.22 -8.27
N SER A 138 -8.76 -11.95 -8.45
CA SER A 138 -8.69 -11.33 -9.78
C SER A 138 -7.43 -10.50 -9.93
N VAL A 139 -6.72 -10.70 -11.05
CA VAL A 139 -5.53 -9.93 -11.37
C VAL A 139 -5.47 -9.52 -12.83
N CYS A 140 -5.10 -8.27 -13.06
CA CYS A 140 -4.74 -7.76 -14.37
C CYS A 140 -3.28 -7.32 -14.36
N TYR A 141 -2.45 -7.96 -15.19
CA TYR A 141 -1.05 -7.58 -15.40
C TYR A 141 -0.90 -7.01 -16.81
N THR A 142 -0.35 -5.79 -16.95
CA THR A 142 0.00 -5.29 -18.29
C THR A 142 1.44 -5.66 -18.67
N GLN A 143 2.40 -5.43 -17.77
CA GLN A 143 3.80 -5.82 -17.91
C GLN A 143 4.31 -6.40 -16.59
N CYS A 144 4.65 -7.69 -16.57
CA CYS A 144 5.04 -8.35 -15.33
C CYS A 144 6.23 -9.30 -15.44
N VAL A 145 7.04 -9.34 -14.38
CA VAL A 145 8.02 -10.41 -14.12
C VAL A 145 7.62 -11.10 -12.82
N LEU A 146 7.22 -12.35 -12.93
CA LEU A 146 6.71 -13.17 -11.83
C LEU A 146 7.75 -14.25 -11.49
N GLN A 147 8.26 -14.18 -10.26
CA GLN A 147 9.16 -15.17 -9.67
C GLN A 147 8.61 -15.56 -8.30
N SER A 148 7.45 -16.21 -8.32
CA SER A 148 6.55 -16.39 -7.18
C SER A 148 5.94 -17.80 -7.12
N VAL A 149 5.28 -18.09 -6.00
CA VAL A 149 4.26 -19.14 -5.93
C VAL A 149 2.91 -18.43 -5.92
N CYS A 150 2.04 -18.74 -6.88
CA CYS A 150 0.80 -18.00 -7.06
C CYS A 150 -0.44 -18.90 -7.20
N ASP A 151 -1.48 -18.60 -6.41
CA ASP A 151 -2.79 -19.22 -6.55
C ASP A 151 -3.78 -18.15 -6.97
N THR A 152 -4.34 -18.29 -8.17
CA THR A 152 -5.22 -17.27 -8.73
C THR A 152 -6.47 -17.83 -9.38
N VAL A 153 -7.61 -17.17 -9.16
CA VAL A 153 -8.89 -17.62 -9.75
C VAL A 153 -9.05 -17.08 -11.18
N SER A 154 -8.77 -15.79 -11.39
CA SER A 154 -8.91 -15.14 -12.68
C SER A 154 -7.76 -14.20 -12.95
N VAL A 155 -7.11 -14.38 -14.11
CA VAL A 155 -5.98 -13.54 -14.50
C VAL A 155 -6.07 -13.09 -15.94
N CYS A 156 -5.81 -11.81 -16.14
CA CYS A 156 -5.63 -11.18 -17.43
C CYS A 156 -4.17 -10.78 -17.59
N TYR A 157 -3.51 -11.29 -18.62
CA TYR A 157 -2.12 -10.98 -18.96
C TYR A 157 -2.03 -10.15 -20.24
N GLY A 158 -1.22 -9.09 -20.18
CA GLY A 158 -0.59 -8.46 -21.33
C GLY A 158 0.73 -9.17 -21.66
N GLN A 159 1.86 -8.52 -21.35
CA GLN A 159 3.20 -9.07 -21.51
C GLN A 159 3.76 -9.54 -20.17
N CYS A 160 3.95 -10.86 -20.01
CA CYS A 160 4.41 -11.41 -18.74
C CYS A 160 5.47 -12.50 -18.90
N LEU A 161 6.53 -12.39 -18.10
CA LEU A 161 7.56 -13.41 -17.94
C LEU A 161 7.31 -14.18 -16.64
N LEU A 162 7.00 -15.46 -16.78
CA LEU A 162 6.69 -16.36 -15.68
C LEU A 162 7.88 -17.29 -15.40
N HIS A 163 8.43 -17.19 -14.20
CA HIS A 163 9.44 -18.10 -13.67
C HIS A 163 8.99 -18.58 -12.28
N SER A 164 7.80 -19.18 -12.26
CA SER A 164 6.97 -19.36 -11.07
C SER A 164 6.12 -20.63 -11.14
N VAL A 165 5.75 -21.17 -9.98
CA VAL A 165 4.72 -22.20 -9.87
C VAL A 165 3.39 -21.50 -9.63
N CYS A 166 2.46 -21.63 -10.58
CA CYS A 166 1.21 -20.89 -10.56
C CYS A 166 0.01 -21.77 -10.88
N VAL A 167 -1.01 -21.74 -10.02
CA VAL A 167 -2.30 -22.38 -10.25
C VAL A 167 -3.29 -21.31 -10.68
N MET A 168 -3.88 -21.48 -11.86
CA MET A 168 -4.74 -20.49 -12.50
C MET A 168 -6.03 -21.15 -12.97
N LEU A 169 -7.18 -20.76 -12.43
CA LEU A 169 -8.48 -21.32 -12.86
C LEU A 169 -8.98 -20.75 -14.19
N SER A 170 -8.74 -19.46 -14.44
CA SER A 170 -9.12 -18.81 -15.69
C SER A 170 -8.06 -17.81 -16.12
N VAL A 171 -7.63 -17.91 -17.38
CA VAL A 171 -6.58 -17.08 -17.96
C VAL A 171 -7.09 -16.44 -19.24
N ARG A 172 -6.93 -15.12 -19.35
CA ARG A 172 -7.14 -14.36 -20.58
C ARG A 172 -5.83 -13.66 -20.95
N THR A 173 -5.37 -13.86 -22.17
CA THR A 173 -4.20 -13.16 -22.71
C THR A 173 -4.67 -12.17 -23.77
N SER A 174 -4.31 -10.90 -23.64
CA SER A 174 -4.63 -9.86 -24.64
C SER A 174 -3.40 -9.40 -25.44
N GLY A 175 -2.34 -10.21 -25.48
CA GLY A 175 -1.14 -9.96 -26.28
C GLY A 175 -0.64 -11.24 -26.96
N SER A 176 -0.18 -11.11 -28.21
CA SER A 176 0.46 -12.18 -28.99
C SER A 176 1.72 -12.70 -28.28
N VAL A 177 1.89 -14.03 -28.31
CA VAL A 177 3.18 -14.70 -28.00
C VAL A 177 4.26 -14.17 -28.93
#